data_AF-A0A9P4QSE3-F1
#
_entry.id   AF-A0A9P4QSE3-F1
#
_cell.length_a   1.000
_cell.length_b   1.000
_cell.length_c   1.000
_cell.angle_alpha   90.00
_cell.angle_beta   90.00
_cell.angle_gamma   90.00
#
_symmetry.space_group_name_H-M   'P 1'
#
loop_
_entity.id
_entity.type
_entity.pdbx_description
1 polymer ?
#
loop_
_entity_poly.entity_id
_entity_poly.type
_entity_poly.pdbx_seq_one_letter_code
_entity_poly.pdbx_strand_id
1 'polypeptide(L)'
;MEEDYIPAELSPISFDDQPMTYKSFRSYRSHVKALCSRNPSLMSLYQFLSEPKAETSCRICAMDFVFGLDRPIIRQHIKKSQLRQEIQEEPKQEKSERREKALQGRILVIEDLSKEIIELLGSVLDIDPLFFALHLHTVRRTSSRYQTPDEATLPSRLLSQDFTNVSYHRAVVSDTAVPYKGRFLRTSKVGRKLVFLRSTQIALAQHGASVIRIKNRKGPWLALIIVDPPIDNNYTTDDADKRPVTLNLRPFLSTYEDFLPPPPFDTDYDSPPPTSPSHQGMYDDMQHYWSLSPPTTFNPTSPTIQSLSYYTLRIVAAEWVKYVAVMQFCLKQYEYNHDALPALSLDKFDQDLRELQSWRRRTMVSQGKIKGVVRFLAARRRSGAGAQHEEDDIELLTSDLEYIHTNIDTVGRRLESMLPVVMSFVQITDARRSFAETANITRLTVLALIFVPLTFVSSLFSMNSSLVELRETLWMYFALAAPLTGGVVLVARPPGWVRRGVREVGRWGKGVLGQGGRWRGGEGKGVLEKGGGGKEERGKKVVGLGMGR
;
A
#
# COMPACT_ATOMS: atom_id res chain seq x y z
N MET A 1 -57.86 56.35 37.85
CA MET A 1 -56.57 56.36 37.13
C MET A 1 -56.22 54.92 36.74
N GLU A 2 -57.20 54.14 36.29
CA GLU A 2 -57.89 54.19 34.96
C GLU A 2 -57.14 53.27 33.99
N GLU A 3 -57.66 52.07 33.71
CA GLU A 3 -58.76 51.77 32.74
C GLU A 3 -58.20 51.78 31.30
N ASP A 4 -58.26 50.67 30.56
CA ASP A 4 -59.41 50.13 29.79
C ASP A 4 -59.89 51.10 28.67
N TYR A 5 -60.41 50.70 27.50
CA TYR A 5 -60.40 49.44 26.72
C TYR A 5 -61.15 49.71 25.38
N ILE A 6 -60.47 49.64 24.21
CA ILE A 6 -61.07 49.32 22.85
C ILE A 6 -62.10 50.38 22.30
N PRO A 7 -62.63 50.37 21.03
CA PRO A 7 -62.34 49.66 19.76
C PRO A 7 -61.65 50.59 18.69
N ALA A 8 -61.69 50.49 17.34
CA ALA A 8 -62.44 49.65 16.37
C ALA A 8 -61.75 49.47 14.99
N GLU A 9 -62.22 48.45 14.24
CA GLU A 9 -62.56 48.31 12.80
C GLU A 9 -62.00 49.31 11.74
N LEU A 10 -61.62 48.92 10.51
CA LEU A 10 -62.06 47.77 9.67
C LEU A 10 -60.91 46.95 9.04
N SER A 11 -61.27 45.73 8.62
CA SER A 11 -60.62 44.93 7.56
C SER A 11 -61.74 44.37 6.64
N PRO A 12 -61.48 43.62 5.55
CA PRO A 12 -60.22 43.34 4.86
C PRO A 12 -60.29 43.57 3.31
N ILE A 13 -59.15 43.53 2.61
CA ILE A 13 -59.10 43.06 1.22
C ILE A 13 -58.06 41.96 1.12
N SER A 14 -58.52 40.75 0.81
CA SER A 14 -57.69 39.59 0.53
C SER A 14 -57.24 39.56 -0.93
N PHE A 15 -55.96 39.31 -1.18
CA PHE A 15 -55.52 38.59 -2.36
C PHE A 15 -54.42 37.61 -1.97
N ASP A 16 -54.75 36.32 -1.99
CA ASP A 16 -53.78 35.24 -2.02
C ASP A 16 -53.01 35.29 -3.34
N ASP A 17 -51.67 35.19 -3.26
CA ASP A 17 -50.85 34.25 -4.03
C ASP A 17 -49.36 34.54 -3.75
N GLN A 18 -48.85 33.99 -2.64
CA GLN A 18 -47.41 33.82 -2.46
C GLN A 18 -47.03 32.49 -3.14
N PRO A 19 -46.27 32.50 -4.25
CA PRO A 19 -45.93 31.26 -4.94
C PRO A 19 -45.06 30.38 -4.04
N MET A 20 -45.58 29.18 -3.74
CA MET A 20 -44.84 28.05 -3.15
C MET A 20 -43.41 28.03 -3.68
N THR A 21 -42.43 28.26 -2.80
CA THR A 21 -41.02 28.27 -3.17
C THR A 21 -40.62 26.85 -3.57
N TYR A 22 -40.61 26.59 -4.88
CA TYR A 22 -40.25 25.31 -5.46
C TYR A 22 -38.94 24.83 -4.82
N LYS A 23 -38.97 23.65 -4.18
CA LYS A 23 -37.75 22.94 -3.76
C LYS A 23 -36.94 22.63 -5.02
N SER A 24 -36.03 23.54 -5.38
CA SER A 24 -35.00 23.29 -6.39
C SER A 24 -34.36 21.94 -6.09
N PHE A 25 -34.44 21.00 -7.03
CA PHE A 25 -33.94 19.64 -6.87
C PHE A 25 -32.42 19.70 -6.61
N ARG A 26 -32.04 19.67 -5.33
CA ARG A 26 -30.63 19.70 -4.92
C ARG A 26 -29.96 18.44 -5.45
N SER A 27 -29.13 18.60 -6.48
CA SER A 27 -28.35 17.48 -7.00
C SER A 27 -27.48 16.89 -5.90
N TYR A 28 -27.27 15.57 -5.93
CA TYR A 28 -26.47 14.88 -4.92
C TYR A 28 -25.05 15.48 -4.80
N ARG A 29 -24.44 15.87 -5.92
CA ARG A 29 -23.18 16.64 -5.95
C ARG A 29 -23.22 17.94 -5.13
N SER A 30 -24.35 18.66 -5.13
CA SER A 30 -24.53 19.88 -4.33
C SER A 30 -24.64 19.58 -2.84
N HIS A 31 -25.28 18.47 -2.47
CA HIS A 31 -25.32 17.96 -1.10
C HIS A 31 -23.92 17.55 -0.61
N VAL A 32 -23.16 16.79 -1.41
CA VAL A 32 -21.75 16.44 -1.12
C VAL A 32 -20.90 17.71 -0.94
N LYS A 33 -21.04 18.71 -1.82
CA LYS A 33 -20.31 19.99 -1.72
C LYS A 33 -20.56 20.69 -0.39
N ALA A 34 -21.82 20.73 0.06
CA ALA A 34 -22.17 21.32 1.36
C ALA A 34 -21.51 20.56 2.51
N LEU A 35 -21.54 19.22 2.48
CA LEU A 35 -20.93 18.38 3.52
C LEU A 35 -19.39 18.41 3.54
N CYS A 36 -18.70 18.76 2.45
CA CYS A 36 -17.24 18.91 2.43
C CYS A 36 -16.72 19.94 3.45
N SER A 37 -17.54 20.93 3.83
CA SER A 37 -17.22 21.90 4.90
C SER A 37 -17.11 21.26 6.28
N ARG A 38 -17.87 20.19 6.54
CA ARG A 38 -17.91 19.46 7.82
C ARG A 38 -16.99 18.23 7.79
N ASN A 39 -16.89 17.57 6.64
CA ASN A 39 -16.11 16.36 6.41
C ASN A 39 -15.16 16.57 5.21
N PRO A 40 -13.95 17.12 5.41
CA PRO A 40 -13.01 17.41 4.32
C PRO A 40 -12.60 16.18 3.48
N SER A 41 -12.69 14.98 4.06
CA SER A 41 -12.41 13.71 3.36
C SER A 41 -13.36 13.42 2.18
N LEU A 42 -14.54 14.06 2.13
CA LEU A 42 -15.49 13.94 1.02
C LEU A 42 -15.05 14.72 -0.24
N MET A 43 -13.98 15.52 -0.17
CA MET A 43 -13.51 16.34 -1.30
C MET A 43 -13.12 15.48 -2.53
N SER A 44 -12.62 14.26 -2.31
CA SER A 44 -12.31 13.30 -3.39
C SER A 44 -13.55 12.88 -4.17
N LEU A 45 -14.66 12.62 -3.49
CA LEU A 45 -15.97 12.34 -4.10
C LEU A 45 -16.51 13.58 -4.82
N TYR A 46 -16.42 14.77 -4.22
CA TYR A 46 -16.84 16.00 -4.88
C TYR A 46 -16.04 16.28 -6.18
N GLN A 47 -14.74 16.03 -6.17
CA GLN A 47 -13.89 16.11 -7.36
C GLN A 47 -14.31 15.08 -8.42
N PHE A 48 -14.52 13.81 -8.04
CA PHE A 48 -14.98 12.77 -8.96
C PHE A 48 -16.33 13.12 -9.62
N LEU A 49 -17.29 13.66 -8.85
CA LEU A 49 -18.57 14.15 -9.39
C LEU A 49 -18.44 15.42 -10.25
N SER A 50 -17.29 16.10 -10.20
CA SER A 50 -16.99 17.31 -10.97
C SER A 50 -16.21 17.05 -12.25
N GLU A 51 -15.45 15.96 -12.35
CA GLU A 51 -14.65 15.59 -13.52
C GLU A 51 -15.51 14.97 -14.64
N PRO A 52 -15.39 15.43 -15.90
CA PRO A 52 -16.00 14.76 -17.05
C PRO A 52 -15.09 13.60 -17.51
N LYS A 53 -15.40 12.38 -17.08
CA LYS A 53 -14.86 11.16 -17.69
C LYS A 53 -15.78 10.67 -18.79
N ALA A 54 -15.20 10.12 -19.86
CA ALA A 54 -15.94 9.55 -20.98
C ALA A 54 -16.89 8.43 -20.50
N GLU A 55 -18.07 8.37 -21.09
CA GLU A 55 -19.08 7.34 -20.77
C GLU A 55 -18.71 5.99 -21.37
N THR A 56 -18.18 5.10 -20.54
CA THR A 56 -18.22 3.65 -20.79
C THR A 56 -19.45 3.04 -20.11
N SER A 57 -19.90 1.89 -20.60
CA SER A 57 -21.01 1.14 -20.02
C SER A 57 -20.73 0.76 -18.56
N CYS A 58 -21.80 0.58 -17.78
CA CYS A 58 -21.78 0.03 -16.43
C CYS A 58 -22.58 -1.27 -16.48
N ARG A 59 -22.05 -2.37 -15.93
CA ARG A 59 -22.82 -3.62 -15.81
C ARG A 59 -23.63 -3.58 -14.51
N ILE A 60 -24.91 -3.89 -14.62
CA ILE A 60 -25.87 -3.87 -13.50
C ILE A 60 -26.68 -5.17 -13.54
N CYS A 61 -26.77 -5.83 -12.40
CA CYS A 61 -27.56 -7.02 -12.16
C CYS A 61 -28.49 -6.79 -10.95
N ALA A 62 -29.71 -7.33 -11.01
CA ALA A 62 -30.58 -7.49 -9.85
C ALA A 62 -30.74 -8.97 -9.50
N MET A 63 -30.72 -9.26 -8.21
CA MET A 63 -31.07 -10.56 -7.64
C MET A 63 -32.32 -10.36 -6.78
N ASP A 64 -33.44 -10.91 -7.24
CA ASP A 64 -34.75 -10.76 -6.62
C ASP A 64 -35.05 -11.96 -5.72
N PHE A 65 -35.25 -11.70 -4.42
CA PHE A 65 -35.61 -12.69 -3.42
C PHE A 65 -37.13 -12.69 -3.26
N VAL A 66 -37.76 -13.77 -3.70
CA VAL A 66 -39.22 -13.92 -3.76
C VAL A 66 -39.65 -14.96 -2.74
N PHE A 67 -40.74 -14.68 -2.02
CA PHE A 67 -41.33 -15.64 -1.08
C PHE A 67 -41.60 -16.99 -1.77
N GLY A 68 -41.19 -18.09 -1.13
CA GLY A 68 -41.39 -19.45 -1.66
C GLY A 68 -40.38 -19.90 -2.73
N LEU A 69 -39.33 -19.12 -3.02
CA LEU A 69 -38.19 -19.58 -3.83
C LEU A 69 -36.90 -19.62 -2.99
N ASP A 70 -36.24 -20.78 -2.97
CA ASP A 70 -34.96 -20.97 -2.26
C ASP A 70 -33.77 -20.26 -2.95
N ARG A 71 -33.93 -19.89 -4.22
CA ARG A 71 -32.91 -19.26 -5.07
C ARG A 71 -33.41 -17.92 -5.61
N PRO A 72 -32.57 -16.87 -5.65
CA PRO A 72 -32.96 -15.58 -6.19
C PRO A 72 -33.11 -15.63 -7.71
N ILE A 73 -34.06 -14.85 -8.23
CA ILE A 73 -34.21 -14.64 -9.67
C ILE A 73 -33.17 -13.60 -10.11
N ILE A 74 -32.23 -14.01 -10.96
CA ILE A 74 -31.15 -13.14 -11.44
C ILE A 74 -31.54 -12.47 -12.77
N ARG A 75 -31.54 -11.14 -12.78
CA ARG A 75 -31.78 -10.30 -13.96
C ARG A 75 -30.51 -9.56 -14.32
N GLN A 76 -29.95 -9.87 -15.48
CA GLN A 76 -28.68 -9.31 -15.97
C GLN A 76 -28.89 -8.10 -16.89
N HIS A 77 -27.82 -7.33 -17.13
CA HIS A 77 -27.75 -6.29 -18.17
C HIS A 77 -28.83 -5.19 -18.05
N ILE A 78 -29.18 -4.82 -16.81
CA ILE A 78 -30.16 -3.76 -16.53
C ILE A 78 -29.61 -2.43 -17.07
N LYS A 79 -30.40 -1.72 -17.88
CA LYS A 79 -29.97 -0.46 -18.49
C LYS A 79 -29.98 0.66 -17.45
N LYS A 80 -29.06 1.64 -17.57
CA LYS A 80 -29.01 2.85 -16.71
C LYS A 80 -30.39 3.52 -16.55
N SER A 81 -31.19 3.57 -17.62
CA SER A 81 -32.53 4.17 -17.65
C SER A 81 -33.56 3.40 -16.80
N GLN A 82 -33.41 2.07 -16.70
CA GLN A 82 -34.29 1.21 -15.91
C GLN A 82 -33.93 1.24 -14.42
N LEU A 83 -32.67 1.55 -14.06
CA LEU A 83 -32.21 1.55 -12.66
C LEU A 83 -33.11 2.40 -11.72
N ARG A 84 -33.65 3.52 -12.19
CA ARG A 84 -34.59 4.33 -11.38
C ARG A 84 -35.90 3.58 -11.11
N GLN A 85 -36.42 2.84 -12.09
CA GLN A 85 -37.61 2.00 -11.94
C GLN A 85 -37.30 0.83 -11.00
N GLU A 86 -36.18 0.12 -11.20
CA GLU A 86 -35.72 -0.96 -10.31
C GLU A 86 -35.56 -0.54 -8.84
N ILE A 87 -35.24 0.72 -8.60
CA ILE A 87 -35.18 1.29 -7.25
C ILE A 87 -36.57 1.70 -6.75
N GLN A 88 -37.43 2.26 -7.61
CA GLN A 88 -38.73 2.80 -7.19
C GLN A 88 -39.87 1.78 -7.20
N GLU A 89 -39.72 0.64 -7.85
CA GLU A 89 -40.70 -0.44 -7.89
C GLU A 89 -40.98 -0.99 -6.48
N GLU A 90 -42.17 -0.66 -5.99
CA GLU A 90 -43.01 -1.68 -5.36
C GLU A 90 -43.59 -2.53 -6.51
N PRO A 91 -43.58 -3.88 -6.40
CA PRO A 91 -44.08 -4.73 -7.47
C PRO A 91 -45.54 -4.39 -7.77
N LYS A 92 -45.87 -4.14 -9.05
CA LYS A 92 -47.23 -3.88 -9.49
C LYS A 92 -48.13 -5.05 -9.07
N GLN A 93 -48.95 -4.84 -8.05
CA GLN A 93 -49.97 -5.81 -7.68
C GLN A 93 -51.05 -5.82 -8.76
N GLU A 94 -50.95 -6.77 -9.69
CA GLU A 94 -52.14 -7.26 -10.38
C GLU A 94 -53.05 -7.89 -9.33
N LYS A 95 -54.11 -7.15 -8.99
CA LYS A 95 -55.11 -7.53 -8.00
C LYS A 95 -55.94 -8.71 -8.52
N SER A 96 -55.43 -9.93 -8.37
CA SER A 96 -56.28 -11.13 -8.42
C SER A 96 -55.69 -12.28 -7.61
N GLU A 97 -54.43 -12.68 -7.85
CA GLU A 97 -53.96 -13.98 -7.37
C GLU A 97 -52.54 -13.98 -6.77
N ARG A 98 -52.44 -14.64 -5.61
CA ARG A 98 -51.23 -15.15 -4.92
C ARG A 98 -50.28 -14.13 -4.25
N ARG A 99 -50.41 -14.04 -2.92
CA ARG A 99 -49.33 -13.66 -1.99
C ARG A 99 -48.05 -14.53 -2.13
N GLU A 100 -48.16 -15.70 -2.76
CA GLU A 100 -47.11 -16.71 -2.91
C GLU A 100 -45.92 -16.27 -3.79
N LYS A 101 -45.96 -15.10 -4.45
CA LYS A 101 -44.84 -14.54 -5.23
C LYS A 101 -44.46 -13.12 -4.83
N ALA A 102 -44.66 -12.75 -3.56
CA ALA A 102 -44.27 -11.44 -3.05
C ALA A 102 -42.74 -11.28 -3.02
N LEU A 103 -42.22 -10.18 -3.57
CA LEU A 103 -40.81 -9.79 -3.45
C LEU A 103 -40.51 -9.46 -1.98
N GLN A 104 -39.57 -10.20 -1.38
CA GLN A 104 -39.07 -9.96 -0.01
C GLN A 104 -37.95 -8.91 -0.02
N GLY A 105 -37.07 -8.97 -1.03
CA GLY A 105 -35.96 -8.04 -1.17
C GLY A 105 -35.14 -8.21 -2.44
N ARG A 106 -34.17 -7.31 -2.61
CA ARG A 106 -33.37 -7.17 -3.83
C ARG A 106 -31.91 -6.84 -3.50
N ILE A 107 -30.98 -7.55 -4.13
CA ILE A 107 -29.56 -7.15 -4.21
C ILE A 107 -29.30 -6.57 -5.59
N LEU A 108 -28.79 -5.35 -5.67
CA LEU A 108 -28.30 -4.75 -6.92
C LEU A 108 -26.76 -4.82 -6.94
N VAL A 109 -26.20 -5.56 -7.89
CA VAL A 109 -24.74 -5.61 -8.12
C VAL A 109 -24.39 -4.65 -9.27
N ILE A 110 -23.47 -3.72 -9.00
CA ILE A 110 -23.11 -2.62 -9.90
C ILE A 110 -21.59 -2.62 -10.12
N GLU A 111 -21.16 -2.80 -11.36
CA GLU A 111 -19.74 -2.83 -11.74
C GLU A 111 -19.29 -1.53 -12.42
N ASP A 112 -18.10 -1.04 -12.03
CA ASP A 112 -17.46 0.17 -12.58
C ASP A 112 -18.35 1.42 -12.50
N LEU A 113 -18.56 1.86 -11.26
CA LEU A 113 -19.44 2.94 -10.83
C LEU A 113 -19.22 4.27 -11.61
N SER A 114 -20.26 4.75 -12.29
CA SER A 114 -20.25 6.05 -12.98
C SER A 114 -20.76 7.19 -12.08
N LYS A 115 -20.38 8.43 -12.41
CA LYS A 115 -20.89 9.65 -11.77
C LYS A 115 -22.43 9.69 -11.74
N GLU A 116 -23.07 9.40 -12.86
CA GLU A 116 -24.54 9.49 -13.00
C GLU A 116 -25.24 8.51 -12.07
N ILE A 117 -24.67 7.31 -11.92
CA ILE A 117 -25.19 6.27 -11.03
C ILE A 117 -25.02 6.68 -9.56
N ILE A 118 -23.91 7.34 -9.19
CA ILE A 118 -23.75 7.94 -7.86
C ILE A 118 -24.79 9.05 -7.63
N GLU A 119 -25.00 9.94 -8.61
CA GLU A 119 -25.98 11.03 -8.47
C GLU A 119 -27.42 10.49 -8.39
N LEU A 120 -27.76 9.44 -9.14
CA LEU A 120 -29.06 8.78 -9.10
C LEU A 120 -29.27 8.00 -7.78
N LEU A 121 -28.36 7.10 -7.42
CA LEU A 121 -28.46 6.31 -6.19
C LEU A 121 -28.47 7.21 -4.96
N GLY A 122 -27.53 8.15 -4.89
CA GLY A 122 -27.42 9.08 -3.76
C GLY A 122 -28.66 9.97 -3.58
N SER A 123 -29.30 10.41 -4.68
CA SER A 123 -30.51 11.25 -4.58
C SER A 123 -31.80 10.46 -4.37
N VAL A 124 -31.92 9.23 -4.89
CA VAL A 124 -33.14 8.42 -4.76
C VAL A 124 -33.17 7.62 -3.45
N LEU A 125 -32.02 7.21 -2.93
CA LEU A 125 -31.89 6.35 -1.74
C LEU A 125 -31.30 7.04 -0.50
N ASP A 126 -31.01 8.35 -0.58
CA ASP A 126 -30.44 9.18 0.51
C ASP A 126 -29.21 8.54 1.18
N ILE A 127 -28.29 8.03 0.36
CA ILE A 127 -27.09 7.32 0.81
C ILE A 127 -26.08 8.31 1.42
N ASP A 128 -25.48 7.97 2.57
CA ASP A 128 -24.38 8.75 3.17
C ASP A 128 -23.21 8.87 2.17
N PRO A 129 -22.80 10.09 1.75
CA PRO A 129 -21.65 10.29 0.86
C PRO A 129 -20.36 9.59 1.28
N LEU A 130 -20.19 9.30 2.57
CA LEU A 130 -19.04 8.55 3.07
C LEU A 130 -18.92 7.15 2.43
N PHE A 131 -20.04 6.47 2.12
CA PHE A 131 -20.04 5.16 1.46
C PHE A 131 -19.35 5.21 0.09
N PHE A 132 -19.73 6.19 -0.75
CA PHE A 132 -19.11 6.37 -2.07
C PHE A 132 -17.68 6.90 -1.96
N ALA A 133 -17.39 7.80 -1.01
CA ALA A 133 -16.04 8.32 -0.80
C ALA A 133 -15.05 7.20 -0.39
N LEU A 134 -15.48 6.28 0.49
CA LEU A 134 -14.69 5.09 0.86
C LEU A 134 -14.54 4.11 -0.32
N HIS A 135 -15.55 3.93 -1.16
CA HIS A 135 -15.45 3.06 -2.35
C HIS A 135 -14.49 3.61 -3.40
N LEU A 136 -14.62 4.91 -3.73
CA LEU A 136 -13.78 5.62 -4.70
C LEU A 136 -12.35 5.88 -4.20
N HIS A 137 -12.03 5.56 -2.95
CA HIS A 137 -10.72 5.81 -2.38
C HIS A 137 -9.61 5.13 -3.22
N THR A 138 -8.73 5.96 -3.76
CA THR A 138 -7.50 5.55 -4.44
C THR A 138 -6.33 6.17 -3.70
N VAL A 139 -5.31 5.36 -3.38
CA VAL A 139 -4.19 5.79 -2.53
C VAL A 139 -3.22 6.66 -3.34
N ARG A 140 -3.60 7.92 -3.55
CA ARG A 140 -2.78 9.01 -4.12
C ARG A 140 -2.23 9.91 -3.00
N ARG A 141 -1.53 9.28 -2.03
CA ARG A 141 -0.86 9.97 -0.91
C ARG A 141 0.10 11.09 -1.33
N THR A 142 0.67 11.04 -2.53
CA THR A 142 1.60 12.06 -3.06
C THR A 142 0.93 13.32 -3.64
N SER A 143 -0.41 13.41 -3.68
CA SER A 143 -1.09 14.57 -4.30
C SER A 143 -2.37 15.01 -3.59
N SER A 144 -2.87 14.26 -2.59
CA SER A 144 -4.03 14.70 -1.82
C SER A 144 -3.64 15.79 -0.82
N ARG A 145 -4.28 16.96 -0.91
CA ARG A 145 -4.18 18.02 0.12
C ARG A 145 -5.08 17.77 1.33
N TYR A 146 -5.79 16.64 1.35
CA TYR A 146 -6.82 16.29 2.32
C TYR A 146 -6.61 14.86 2.82
N GLN A 147 -6.96 14.60 4.09
CA GLN A 147 -6.97 13.24 4.65
C GLN A 147 -7.91 12.33 3.86
N THR A 148 -7.53 11.07 3.67
CA THR A 148 -8.36 10.08 2.98
C THR A 148 -9.51 9.61 3.87
N PRO A 149 -10.65 9.15 3.31
CA PRO A 149 -11.81 8.75 4.11
C PRO A 149 -11.55 7.65 5.13
N ASP A 150 -10.62 6.73 4.86
CA ASP A 150 -10.19 5.66 5.77
C ASP A 150 -9.26 6.14 6.89
N GLU A 151 -8.44 7.16 6.65
CA GLU A 151 -7.57 7.78 7.66
C GLU A 151 -8.33 8.80 8.53
N ALA A 152 -9.38 9.45 7.99
CA ALA A 152 -10.18 10.47 8.67
C ALA A 152 -11.39 9.93 9.48
N THR A 153 -11.88 8.72 9.18
CA THR A 153 -13.10 8.19 9.81
C THR A 153 -12.78 7.38 11.06
N LEU A 154 -13.35 7.75 12.20
CA LEU A 154 -13.21 6.99 13.44
C LEU A 154 -13.83 5.58 13.30
N PRO A 155 -13.16 4.52 13.79
CA PRO A 155 -13.68 3.15 13.72
C PRO A 155 -15.08 2.97 14.32
N SER A 156 -15.40 3.69 15.41
CA SER A 156 -16.73 3.66 16.03
C SER A 156 -17.85 4.12 15.08
N ARG A 157 -17.59 5.10 14.20
CA ARG A 157 -18.54 5.52 13.17
C ARG A 157 -18.78 4.41 12.15
N LEU A 158 -17.71 3.78 11.65
CA LEU A 158 -17.80 2.69 10.68
C LEU A 158 -18.62 1.50 11.25
N LEU A 159 -18.47 1.18 12.54
CA LEU A 159 -19.27 0.13 13.19
C LEU A 159 -20.75 0.48 13.37
N SER A 160 -21.11 1.77 13.38
CA SER A 160 -22.51 2.23 13.51
C SER A 160 -23.29 2.26 12.19
N GLN A 161 -22.60 2.08 11.06
CA GLN A 161 -23.17 2.20 9.71
C GLN A 161 -23.58 0.81 9.18
N ASP A 162 -24.65 0.76 8.37
CA ASP A 162 -25.09 -0.48 7.70
C ASP A 162 -24.45 -0.64 6.31
N PHE A 163 -23.16 -0.29 6.22
CA PHE A 163 -22.34 -0.54 5.05
C PHE A 163 -20.93 -0.99 5.43
N THR A 164 -20.28 -1.72 4.53
CA THR A 164 -18.88 -2.12 4.64
C THR A 164 -18.15 -1.88 3.33
N ASN A 165 -16.90 -1.43 3.42
CA ASN A 165 -16.06 -1.06 2.29
C ASN A 165 -14.73 -1.79 2.42
N VAL A 166 -14.42 -2.66 1.46
CA VAL A 166 -13.21 -3.47 1.45
C VAL A 166 -12.35 -3.09 0.25
N SER A 167 -11.03 -3.02 0.46
CA SER A 167 -10.08 -2.78 -0.62
C SER A 167 -8.91 -3.75 -0.51
N TYR A 168 -8.63 -4.44 -1.59
CA TYR A 168 -7.72 -5.57 -1.66
C TYR A 168 -6.80 -5.44 -2.88
N HIS A 169 -5.89 -6.38 -3.05
CA HIS A 169 -5.03 -6.43 -4.24
C HIS A 169 -5.13 -7.82 -4.85
N ARG A 170 -5.51 -7.89 -6.12
CA ARG A 170 -5.43 -9.12 -6.92
C ARG A 170 -4.00 -9.25 -7.45
N ALA A 171 -3.39 -10.40 -7.20
CA ALA A 171 -2.03 -10.70 -7.66
C ALA A 171 -2.06 -11.19 -9.12
N VAL A 172 -1.25 -10.57 -9.98
CA VAL A 172 -1.12 -10.93 -11.40
C VAL A 172 0.35 -11.03 -11.82
N VAL A 173 0.61 -11.76 -12.88
CA VAL A 173 1.92 -11.91 -13.53
C VAL A 173 1.83 -11.37 -14.94
N SER A 174 2.83 -10.60 -15.38
CA SER A 174 2.99 -10.27 -16.79
C SER A 174 3.87 -11.30 -17.48
N ASP A 175 3.40 -11.81 -18.61
CA ASP A 175 4.22 -12.68 -19.48
C ASP A 175 5.11 -11.85 -20.43
N THR A 176 4.84 -10.55 -20.57
CA THR A 176 5.65 -9.58 -21.32
C THR A 176 6.56 -8.78 -20.39
N ALA A 177 7.75 -8.38 -20.87
CA ALA A 177 8.66 -7.55 -20.10
C ALA A 177 8.02 -6.19 -19.73
N VAL A 178 8.03 -5.84 -18.44
CA VAL A 178 7.34 -4.66 -17.91
C VAL A 178 8.01 -3.36 -18.38
N PRO A 179 7.31 -2.48 -19.12
CA PRO A 179 7.85 -1.17 -19.45
C PRO A 179 7.84 -0.26 -18.22
N TYR A 180 8.92 0.52 -18.03
CA TYR A 180 8.97 1.78 -17.27
C TYR A 180 8.41 1.79 -15.82
N LYS A 181 9.31 1.84 -14.82
CA LYS A 181 9.04 2.14 -13.38
C LYS A 181 7.95 1.31 -12.65
N GLY A 182 7.26 0.39 -13.32
CA GLY A 182 6.35 -0.58 -12.71
C GLY A 182 5.07 0.00 -12.08
N ARG A 183 4.57 1.16 -12.54
CA ARG A 183 3.35 1.78 -12.00
C ARG A 183 2.40 2.23 -13.10
N PHE A 184 1.18 1.70 -13.05
CA PHE A 184 0.13 1.95 -14.02
C PHE A 184 -1.20 2.27 -13.35
N LEU A 185 -2.09 2.88 -14.11
CA LEU A 185 -3.47 3.16 -13.79
C LEU A 185 -4.36 2.33 -14.71
N ARG A 186 -5.40 1.72 -14.13
CA ARG A 186 -6.44 1.00 -14.87
C ARG A 186 -7.33 1.98 -15.62
N THR A 187 -7.86 1.54 -16.76
CA THR A 187 -8.80 2.27 -17.63
C THR A 187 -10.22 2.39 -17.06
N SER A 188 -10.51 1.75 -15.93
CA SER A 188 -11.78 1.82 -15.19
C SER A 188 -12.16 3.24 -14.76
N LYS A 189 -13.47 3.51 -14.61
CA LYS A 189 -13.97 4.82 -14.15
C LYS A 189 -13.40 5.16 -12.78
N VAL A 190 -13.32 4.18 -11.88
CA VAL A 190 -12.57 4.29 -10.61
C VAL A 190 -11.08 4.10 -10.89
N GLY A 191 -10.25 5.10 -10.54
CA GLY A 191 -8.83 5.18 -10.93
C GLY A 191 -7.89 4.26 -10.14
N ARG A 192 -8.11 2.95 -10.20
CA ARG A 192 -7.33 1.92 -9.49
C ARG A 192 -5.92 1.78 -10.07
N LYS A 193 -4.96 1.42 -9.21
CA LYS A 193 -3.54 1.26 -9.57
C LYS A 193 -3.17 -0.19 -9.83
N LEU A 194 -2.24 -0.41 -10.74
CA LEU A 194 -1.46 -1.64 -10.91
C LEU A 194 0.00 -1.30 -10.59
N VAL A 195 0.59 -2.01 -9.63
CA VAL A 195 1.99 -1.78 -9.22
C VAL A 195 2.78 -3.08 -9.28
N PHE A 196 3.79 -3.11 -10.14
CA PHE A 196 4.77 -4.20 -10.19
C PHE A 196 5.69 -4.16 -8.98
N LEU A 197 6.02 -5.34 -8.49
CA LEU A 197 7.05 -5.56 -7.49
C LEU A 197 8.39 -5.60 -8.23
N ARG A 198 9.32 -4.71 -7.87
CA ARG A 198 10.63 -4.66 -8.56
C ARG A 198 11.35 -5.99 -8.42
N SER A 199 12.26 -6.26 -9.36
CA SER A 199 12.97 -7.54 -9.44
C SER A 199 12.04 -8.74 -9.74
N THR A 200 10.78 -8.53 -10.13
CA THR A 200 9.81 -9.58 -10.51
C THR A 200 8.93 -9.16 -11.70
N GLN A 201 8.22 -10.13 -12.29
CA GLN A 201 7.11 -9.90 -13.23
C GLN A 201 5.73 -9.87 -12.54
N ILE A 202 5.68 -9.84 -11.20
CA ILE A 202 4.44 -9.87 -10.42
C ILE A 202 3.96 -8.44 -10.16
N ALA A 203 2.68 -8.20 -10.35
CA ALA A 203 2.01 -6.96 -10.01
C ALA A 203 0.83 -7.16 -9.06
N LEU A 204 0.54 -6.10 -8.31
CA LEU A 204 -0.59 -5.98 -7.41
C LEU A 204 -1.60 -5.01 -8.02
N ALA A 205 -2.72 -5.55 -8.49
CA ALA A 205 -3.84 -4.78 -9.04
C ALA A 205 -4.79 -4.38 -7.91
N GLN A 206 -4.85 -3.09 -7.56
CA GLN A 206 -5.78 -2.58 -6.56
C GLN A 206 -7.22 -2.83 -7.00
N HIS A 207 -8.02 -3.39 -6.09
CA HIS A 207 -9.46 -3.56 -6.21
C HIS A 207 -10.18 -3.03 -4.96
N GLY A 208 -11.47 -2.76 -5.10
CA GLY A 208 -12.39 -2.43 -4.03
C GLY A 208 -13.78 -2.98 -4.29
N ALA A 209 -14.47 -3.34 -3.20
CA ALA A 209 -15.87 -3.70 -3.19
C ALA A 209 -16.55 -3.03 -2.00
N SER A 210 -17.84 -2.70 -2.14
CA SER A 210 -18.60 -2.01 -1.09
C SER A 210 -20.04 -2.49 -1.05
N VAL A 211 -20.51 -2.87 0.13
CA VAL A 211 -21.85 -3.42 0.38
C VAL A 211 -22.60 -2.46 1.29
N ILE A 212 -23.84 -2.13 0.97
CA ILE A 212 -24.72 -1.30 1.81
C ILE A 212 -26.13 -1.90 1.86
N ARG A 213 -26.70 -1.98 3.07
CA ARG A 213 -28.15 -2.22 3.28
C ARG A 213 -28.83 -0.86 3.41
N ILE A 214 -29.80 -0.59 2.54
CA ILE A 214 -30.57 0.66 2.57
C ILE A 214 -31.57 0.60 3.73
N LYS A 215 -31.57 1.64 4.58
CA LYS A 215 -32.52 1.78 5.70
C LYS A 215 -33.80 2.51 5.24
N ASN A 216 -34.84 2.47 6.08
CA ASN A 216 -36.03 3.33 6.00
C ASN A 216 -36.85 3.27 4.70
N ARG A 217 -36.91 2.10 4.05
CA ARG A 217 -37.80 1.84 2.91
C ARG A 217 -39.13 1.24 3.40
N LYS A 218 -40.27 1.63 2.80
CA LYS A 218 -41.63 1.16 3.16
C LYS A 218 -42.04 -0.18 2.50
N GLY A 219 -41.12 -0.88 1.86
CA GLY A 219 -41.38 -2.09 1.09
C GLY A 219 -40.22 -3.09 1.18
N PRO A 220 -40.01 -3.95 0.17
CA PRO A 220 -38.96 -4.98 0.19
C PRO A 220 -37.58 -4.38 0.46
N TRP A 221 -36.73 -5.10 1.21
CA TRP A 221 -35.40 -4.61 1.55
C TRP A 221 -34.52 -4.49 0.31
N LEU A 222 -33.61 -3.51 0.31
CA LEU A 222 -32.69 -3.25 -0.80
C LEU A 222 -31.25 -3.22 -0.29
N ALA A 223 -30.40 -4.00 -0.94
CA ALA A 223 -28.95 -3.95 -0.76
C ALA A 223 -28.27 -3.56 -2.08
N LEU A 224 -27.19 -2.78 -1.99
CA LEU A 224 -26.34 -2.46 -3.13
C LEU A 224 -24.96 -3.05 -2.89
N ILE A 225 -24.40 -3.68 -3.92
CA ILE A 225 -23.03 -4.19 -3.91
C ILE A 225 -22.29 -3.60 -5.11
N ILE A 226 -21.32 -2.74 -4.83
CA ILE A 226 -20.53 -2.04 -5.84
C ILE A 226 -19.18 -2.73 -5.94
N VAL A 227 -18.80 -3.12 -7.15
CA VAL A 227 -17.56 -3.86 -7.43
C VAL A 227 -16.75 -3.17 -8.53
N ASP A 228 -15.43 -3.30 -8.45
CA ASP A 228 -14.56 -2.91 -9.56
C ASP A 228 -14.67 -3.91 -10.74
N PRO A 229 -14.42 -3.46 -11.98
CA PRO A 229 -14.43 -4.34 -13.16
C PRO A 229 -13.32 -5.39 -13.12
N PRO A 230 -13.35 -6.40 -14.01
CA PRO A 230 -12.24 -7.33 -14.22
C PRO A 230 -10.94 -6.63 -14.65
N ILE A 231 -9.83 -7.37 -14.56
CA ILE A 231 -8.52 -6.90 -15.02
C ILE A 231 -8.49 -6.98 -16.55
N ASP A 232 -8.46 -5.83 -17.21
CA ASP A 232 -8.25 -5.70 -18.66
C ASP A 232 -6.74 -5.66 -18.99
N ASN A 233 -6.40 -5.79 -20.28
CA ASN A 233 -5.04 -5.64 -20.77
C ASN A 233 -4.63 -4.18 -21.02
N ASN A 234 -5.56 -3.21 -20.98
CA ASN A 234 -5.26 -1.81 -21.27
C ASN A 234 -5.01 -0.96 -20.01
N TYR A 235 -3.91 -0.21 -20.04
CA TYR A 235 -3.40 0.60 -18.93
C TYR A 235 -2.97 1.98 -19.40
N THR A 236 -2.80 2.90 -18.45
CA THR A 236 -2.06 4.15 -18.65
C THR A 236 -0.93 4.26 -17.63
N THR A 237 0.18 4.91 -17.98
CA THR A 237 1.29 5.14 -17.05
C THR A 237 0.90 6.10 -15.91
N ASP A 238 1.33 5.85 -14.66
CA ASP A 238 1.10 6.76 -13.50
C ASP A 238 2.16 7.89 -13.47
N ASP A 239 2.35 8.53 -14.62
CA ASP A 239 3.26 9.65 -14.88
C ASP A 239 2.51 10.77 -15.63
N ALA A 240 3.12 11.96 -15.77
CA ALA A 240 2.47 13.16 -16.31
C ALA A 240 1.83 12.96 -17.70
N ASP A 241 2.52 12.20 -18.56
CA ASP A 241 2.13 11.97 -19.96
C ASP A 241 0.96 10.98 -20.12
N LYS A 242 0.62 10.20 -19.09
CA LYS A 242 -0.44 9.17 -19.07
C LYS A 242 -0.51 8.28 -20.32
N ARG A 243 0.66 7.92 -20.88
CA ARG A 243 0.78 7.15 -22.12
C ARG A 243 0.03 5.81 -21.99
N PRO A 244 -0.78 5.39 -23.00
CA PRO A 244 -1.43 4.09 -23.00
C PRO A 244 -0.41 2.97 -23.16
N VAL A 245 -0.66 1.84 -22.50
CA VAL A 245 0.18 0.64 -22.51
C VAL A 245 -0.73 -0.59 -22.48
N THR A 246 -0.49 -1.56 -23.35
CA THR A 246 -1.14 -2.87 -23.29
C THR A 246 -0.21 -3.86 -22.58
N LEU A 247 -0.73 -4.53 -21.55
CA LEU A 247 -0.02 -5.53 -20.75
C LEU A 247 -0.82 -6.83 -20.75
N ASN A 248 -0.21 -7.93 -21.16
CA ASN A 248 -0.84 -9.25 -21.05
C ASN A 248 -0.61 -9.76 -19.63
N LEU A 249 -1.68 -9.78 -18.83
CA LEU A 249 -1.63 -10.13 -17.40
C LEU A 249 -2.49 -11.36 -17.12
N ARG A 250 -1.93 -12.33 -16.41
CA ARG A 250 -2.66 -13.50 -15.90
C ARG A 250 -2.66 -13.54 -14.37
N PRO A 251 -3.66 -14.15 -13.72
CA PRO A 251 -3.65 -14.34 -12.27
C PRO A 251 -2.40 -15.07 -11.77
N PHE A 252 -1.77 -14.55 -10.71
CA PHE A 252 -0.67 -15.23 -10.02
C PHE A 252 -1.22 -16.47 -9.31
N LEU A 253 -0.60 -17.64 -9.55
CA LEU A 253 -1.04 -18.95 -9.06
C LEU A 253 -2.50 -19.30 -9.45
N SER A 254 -2.90 -19.01 -10.69
CA SER A 254 -4.26 -19.26 -11.21
C SER A 254 -5.35 -18.43 -10.49
N THR A 255 -6.62 -18.82 -10.60
CA THR A 255 -7.77 -18.23 -9.90
C THR A 255 -7.77 -18.59 -8.41
N TYR A 256 -8.80 -18.19 -7.67
CA TYR A 256 -8.99 -18.66 -6.29
C TYR A 256 -9.84 -19.95 -6.30
N GLU A 257 -9.76 -20.73 -5.22
CA GLU A 257 -10.52 -21.98 -5.05
C GLU A 257 -12.03 -21.72 -4.97
N ASP A 258 -12.84 -22.67 -5.43
CA ASP A 258 -14.30 -22.59 -5.33
C ASP A 258 -14.75 -22.65 -3.86
N PHE A 259 -15.83 -21.95 -3.54
CA PHE A 259 -16.37 -21.84 -2.19
C PHE A 259 -17.41 -22.89 -1.85
N LEU A 260 -17.91 -23.60 -2.87
CA LEU A 260 -18.86 -24.69 -2.75
C LEU A 260 -18.12 -26.03 -2.57
N PRO A 261 -18.72 -27.00 -1.86
CA PRO A 261 -18.11 -28.32 -1.71
C PRO A 261 -17.93 -28.98 -3.08
N PRO A 262 -16.81 -29.71 -3.30
CA PRO A 262 -16.59 -30.42 -4.56
C PRO A 262 -17.69 -31.47 -4.78
N PRO A 263 -18.07 -31.75 -6.05
CA PRO A 263 -19.03 -32.80 -6.34
C PRO A 263 -18.53 -34.16 -5.83
N PRO A 264 -19.41 -35.04 -5.30
CA PRO A 264 -19.04 -36.40 -4.93
C PRO A 264 -18.38 -37.16 -6.08
N PHE A 265 -17.50 -38.12 -5.77
CA PHE A 265 -16.83 -38.97 -6.77
C PHE A 265 -17.82 -39.72 -7.69
N ASP A 266 -18.98 -40.10 -7.14
CA ASP A 266 -20.06 -40.83 -7.83
C ASP A 266 -20.99 -39.90 -8.66
N THR A 267 -20.59 -38.65 -8.91
CA THR A 267 -21.34 -37.73 -9.76
C THR A 267 -21.11 -38.11 -11.22
N ASP A 268 -22.19 -38.22 -11.99
CA ASP A 268 -22.12 -38.52 -13.41
C ASP A 268 -21.42 -37.38 -14.20
N TYR A 269 -20.18 -37.64 -14.62
CA TYR A 269 -19.35 -36.73 -15.40
C TYR A 269 -19.67 -36.73 -16.90
N ASP A 270 -20.59 -37.58 -17.39
CA ASP A 270 -21.08 -37.50 -18.77
C ASP A 270 -22.08 -36.35 -18.96
N SER A 271 -22.63 -35.82 -17.85
CA SER A 271 -23.29 -34.52 -17.83
C SER A 271 -22.25 -33.39 -17.89
N PRO A 272 -22.52 -32.26 -18.59
CA PRO A 272 -21.58 -31.14 -18.61
C PRO A 272 -21.29 -30.67 -17.18
N PRO A 273 -20.01 -30.52 -16.79
CA PRO A 273 -19.65 -30.30 -15.40
C PRO A 273 -20.33 -29.04 -14.83
N PRO A 274 -20.67 -29.02 -13.53
CA PRO A 274 -21.32 -27.87 -12.90
C PRO A 274 -20.52 -26.61 -13.22
N THR A 275 -21.19 -25.62 -13.81
CA THR A 275 -20.55 -24.48 -14.48
C THR A 275 -19.67 -23.72 -13.49
N SER A 276 -18.35 -23.90 -13.55
CA SER A 276 -17.43 -23.24 -12.63
C SER A 276 -17.58 -21.71 -12.66
N PRO A 277 -17.31 -21.01 -11.54
CA PRO A 277 -17.25 -19.55 -11.55
C PRO A 277 -16.26 -19.07 -12.63
N SER A 278 -16.55 -17.95 -13.29
CA SER A 278 -15.62 -17.43 -14.31
C SER A 278 -14.31 -16.95 -13.68
N HIS A 279 -14.35 -16.52 -12.40
CA HIS A 279 -13.27 -15.90 -11.64
C HIS A 279 -12.65 -14.66 -12.32
N GLN A 280 -13.22 -14.17 -13.42
CA GLN A 280 -12.70 -13.03 -14.18
C GLN A 280 -12.96 -11.72 -13.42
N GLY A 281 -14.14 -11.57 -12.84
CA GLY A 281 -14.54 -10.40 -12.05
C GLY A 281 -15.64 -10.73 -11.05
N MET A 282 -15.60 -10.02 -9.91
CA MET A 282 -16.50 -10.24 -8.77
C MET A 282 -17.99 -10.09 -9.14
N TYR A 283 -18.32 -9.28 -10.15
CA TYR A 283 -19.69 -9.13 -10.66
C TYR A 283 -20.31 -10.46 -11.14
N ASP A 284 -19.53 -11.26 -11.88
CA ASP A 284 -19.99 -12.53 -12.45
C ASP A 284 -19.93 -13.64 -11.38
N ASP A 285 -18.86 -13.68 -10.59
CA ASP A 285 -18.69 -14.62 -9.46
C ASP A 285 -19.83 -14.49 -8.43
N MET A 286 -20.25 -13.26 -8.11
CA MET A 286 -21.38 -13.04 -7.19
C MET A 286 -22.70 -13.61 -7.71
N GLN A 287 -22.99 -13.46 -9.01
CA GLN A 287 -24.20 -14.04 -9.59
C GLN A 287 -24.18 -15.56 -9.51
N HIS A 288 -23.02 -16.15 -9.82
CA HIS A 288 -22.82 -17.58 -9.71
C HIS A 288 -23.10 -18.08 -8.28
N TYR A 289 -22.41 -17.54 -7.26
CA TYR A 289 -22.57 -17.98 -5.87
C TYR A 289 -23.98 -17.78 -5.32
N TRP A 290 -24.58 -16.60 -5.51
CA TRP A 290 -25.96 -16.34 -5.06
C TRP A 290 -27.01 -17.18 -5.81
N SER A 291 -26.74 -17.62 -7.05
CA SER A 291 -27.67 -18.49 -7.80
C SER A 291 -27.69 -19.94 -7.32
N LEU A 292 -26.57 -20.46 -6.83
CA LEU A 292 -26.42 -21.86 -6.46
C LEU A 292 -26.85 -22.12 -5.01
N SER A 293 -26.35 -21.31 -4.07
CA SER A 293 -26.62 -21.46 -2.65
C SER A 293 -26.49 -20.10 -1.94
N PRO A 294 -27.57 -19.55 -1.35
CA PRO A 294 -27.45 -18.48 -0.36
C PRO A 294 -26.62 -18.96 0.85
N PRO A 295 -25.90 -18.07 1.55
CA PRO A 295 -25.20 -18.42 2.80
C PRO A 295 -26.19 -18.93 3.85
N THR A 296 -25.77 -19.83 4.75
CA THR A 296 -26.68 -20.35 5.81
C THR A 296 -27.18 -19.25 6.75
N THR A 297 -26.37 -18.21 6.88
CA THR A 297 -26.59 -17.01 7.72
C THR A 297 -27.44 -15.93 7.03
N PHE A 298 -27.94 -16.20 5.82
CA PHE A 298 -28.76 -15.25 5.06
C PHE A 298 -30.26 -15.52 5.29
N ASN A 299 -30.89 -14.60 6.01
CA ASN A 299 -32.34 -14.55 6.17
C ASN A 299 -32.99 -13.73 5.01
N PRO A 300 -33.78 -14.33 4.11
CA PRO A 300 -34.40 -13.63 2.97
C PRO A 300 -35.42 -12.54 3.35
N THR A 301 -35.91 -12.52 4.59
CA THR A 301 -36.91 -11.52 5.05
C THR A 301 -36.27 -10.28 5.69
N SER A 302 -35.14 -10.42 6.37
CA SER A 302 -34.42 -9.32 7.01
C SER A 302 -32.92 -9.62 7.10
N PRO A 303 -32.19 -9.55 5.97
CA PRO A 303 -30.80 -9.98 5.92
C PRO A 303 -29.88 -8.98 6.64
N THR A 304 -28.90 -9.49 7.38
CA THR A 304 -27.91 -8.64 8.04
C THR A 304 -26.91 -8.09 7.01
N ILE A 305 -26.25 -6.97 7.32
CA ILE A 305 -25.16 -6.46 6.47
C ILE A 305 -24.00 -7.47 6.36
N GLN A 306 -23.84 -8.33 7.37
CA GLN A 306 -22.80 -9.36 7.41
C GLN A 306 -23.11 -10.48 6.42
N SER A 307 -24.32 -11.05 6.44
CA SER A 307 -24.71 -12.10 5.48
C SER A 307 -24.83 -11.58 4.05
N LEU A 308 -25.29 -10.34 3.84
CA LEU A 308 -25.21 -9.67 2.53
C LEU A 308 -23.76 -9.51 2.02
N SER A 309 -22.80 -9.32 2.93
CA SER A 309 -21.38 -9.15 2.58
C SER A 309 -20.60 -10.46 2.46
N TYR A 310 -21.17 -11.60 2.85
CA TYR A 310 -20.47 -12.87 3.02
C TYR A 310 -19.65 -13.29 1.79
N TYR A 311 -20.28 -13.42 0.61
CA TYR A 311 -19.56 -13.81 -0.60
C TYR A 311 -18.55 -12.76 -1.06
N THR A 312 -18.86 -11.46 -0.93
CA THR A 312 -17.90 -10.38 -1.19
C THR A 312 -16.66 -10.51 -0.29
N LEU A 313 -16.85 -10.83 0.98
CA LEU A 313 -15.75 -11.02 1.94
C LEU A 313 -14.97 -12.32 1.72
N ARG A 314 -15.62 -13.44 1.32
CA ARG A 314 -14.91 -14.68 0.95
C ARG A 314 -14.03 -14.51 -0.28
N ILE A 315 -14.52 -13.86 -1.35
CA ILE A 315 -13.70 -13.51 -2.53
C ILE A 315 -12.49 -12.65 -2.11
N VAL A 316 -12.70 -11.67 -1.23
CA VAL A 316 -11.63 -10.82 -0.72
C VAL A 316 -10.63 -11.58 0.16
N ALA A 317 -11.10 -12.49 1.02
CA ALA A 317 -10.23 -13.35 1.84
C ALA A 317 -9.34 -14.24 0.96
N ALA A 318 -9.90 -14.87 -0.07
CA ALA A 318 -9.15 -15.71 -0.99
C ALA A 318 -8.07 -14.94 -1.77
N GLU A 319 -8.37 -13.72 -2.24
CA GLU A 319 -7.35 -12.84 -2.84
C GLU A 319 -6.28 -12.38 -1.82
N TRP A 320 -6.60 -12.27 -0.52
CA TRP A 320 -5.59 -12.06 0.52
C TRP A 320 -4.73 -13.29 0.82
N VAL A 321 -5.24 -14.51 0.70
CA VAL A 321 -4.40 -15.74 0.75
C VAL A 321 -3.36 -15.71 -0.36
N LYS A 322 -3.77 -15.33 -1.58
CA LYS A 322 -2.85 -15.15 -2.72
C LYS A 322 -1.86 -14.00 -2.49
N TYR A 323 -2.29 -12.92 -1.84
CA TYR A 323 -1.41 -11.83 -1.43
C TYR A 323 -0.31 -12.29 -0.46
N VAL A 324 -0.65 -13.15 0.52
CA VAL A 324 0.33 -13.79 1.41
C VAL A 324 1.30 -14.68 0.62
N ALA A 325 0.82 -15.45 -0.36
CA ALA A 325 1.70 -16.24 -1.22
C ALA A 325 2.70 -15.37 -2.01
N VAL A 326 2.30 -14.20 -2.50
CA VAL A 326 3.21 -13.22 -3.11
C VAL A 326 4.23 -12.68 -2.11
N MET A 327 3.81 -12.34 -0.88
CA MET A 327 4.74 -11.90 0.17
C MET A 327 5.80 -12.98 0.48
N GLN A 328 5.39 -14.24 0.58
CA GLN A 328 6.29 -15.37 0.81
C GLN A 328 7.22 -15.64 -0.38
N PHE A 329 6.73 -15.49 -1.61
CA PHE A 329 7.55 -15.58 -2.82
C PHE A 329 8.66 -14.51 -2.82
N CYS A 330 8.31 -13.25 -2.55
CA CYS A 330 9.28 -12.17 -2.45
C CYS A 330 10.27 -12.38 -1.28
N LEU A 331 9.81 -12.84 -0.12
CA LEU A 331 10.67 -13.18 1.02
C LEU A 331 11.75 -14.19 0.60
N LYS A 332 11.34 -15.34 0.03
CA LYS A 332 12.25 -16.38 -0.47
C LYS A 332 13.22 -15.83 -1.51
N GLN A 333 12.76 -14.97 -2.42
CA GLN A 333 13.62 -14.36 -3.43
C GLN A 333 14.72 -13.47 -2.82
N TYR A 334 14.43 -12.74 -1.74
CA TYR A 334 15.45 -11.97 -1.01
C TYR A 334 16.40 -12.86 -0.20
N GLU A 335 15.90 -13.98 0.36
CA GLU A 335 16.73 -14.99 1.03
C GLU A 335 17.74 -15.63 0.06
N TYR A 336 17.28 -16.22 -1.05
CA TYR A 336 18.18 -16.88 -2.00
C TYR A 336 19.12 -15.92 -2.76
N ASN A 337 18.68 -14.69 -3.04
CA ASN A 337 19.58 -13.70 -3.65
C ASN A 337 20.72 -13.27 -2.70
N HIS A 338 20.60 -13.51 -1.39
CA HIS A 338 21.63 -13.20 -0.40
C HIS A 338 22.91 -14.07 -0.56
N ASP A 339 22.77 -15.29 -1.06
CA ASP A 339 23.90 -16.20 -1.25
C ASP A 339 24.72 -15.85 -2.52
N ALA A 340 24.10 -15.19 -3.50
CA ALA A 340 24.70 -14.80 -4.78
C ALA A 340 25.34 -13.39 -4.78
N LEU A 341 25.48 -12.75 -3.62
CA LEU A 341 25.83 -11.33 -3.51
C LEU A 341 27.22 -10.84 -3.99
N PRO A 342 28.29 -11.64 -4.21
CA PRO A 342 29.61 -11.10 -4.56
C PRO A 342 29.71 -10.29 -5.87
N ALA A 343 28.69 -10.32 -6.74
CA ALA A 343 28.74 -9.79 -8.11
C ALA A 343 27.72 -8.67 -8.43
N LEU A 344 27.02 -8.13 -7.44
CA LEU A 344 25.88 -7.22 -7.67
C LEU A 344 26.25 -5.74 -7.76
N SER A 345 25.56 -5.01 -8.63
CA SER A 345 25.68 -3.56 -8.78
C SER A 345 24.87 -2.80 -7.73
N LEU A 346 25.36 -1.61 -7.34
CA LEU A 346 24.67 -0.69 -6.43
C LEU A 346 23.22 -0.40 -6.85
N ASP A 347 22.95 -0.35 -8.15
CA ASP A 347 21.62 -0.10 -8.70
C ASP A 347 20.60 -1.20 -8.36
N LYS A 348 21.02 -2.47 -8.24
CA LYS A 348 20.12 -3.56 -7.83
C LYS A 348 19.87 -3.51 -6.31
N PHE A 349 20.87 -3.16 -5.52
CA PHE A 349 20.69 -2.96 -4.07
C PHE A 349 19.71 -1.84 -3.73
N ASP A 350 19.79 -0.67 -4.41
CA ASP A 350 18.84 0.42 -4.21
C ASP A 350 17.41 0.03 -4.62
N GLN A 351 17.25 -0.81 -5.65
CA GLN A 351 15.94 -1.36 -6.02
C GLN A 351 15.37 -2.28 -4.94
N ASP A 352 16.17 -3.22 -4.45
CA ASP A 352 15.75 -4.20 -3.44
C ASP A 352 15.46 -3.52 -2.09
N LEU A 353 16.30 -2.58 -1.64
CA LEU A 353 16.06 -1.76 -0.43
C LEU A 353 14.74 -0.97 -0.54
N ARG A 354 14.47 -0.34 -1.69
CA ARG A 354 13.23 0.41 -1.92
C ARG A 354 12.00 -0.49 -1.92
N GLU A 355 12.10 -1.75 -2.38
CA GLU A 355 11.00 -2.71 -2.27
C GLU A 355 10.82 -3.29 -0.87
N LEU A 356 11.87 -3.58 -0.10
CA LEU A 356 11.72 -3.96 1.31
C LEU A 356 11.02 -2.84 2.11
N GLN A 357 11.40 -1.58 1.90
CA GLN A 357 10.67 -0.43 2.46
C GLN A 357 9.22 -0.32 1.92
N SER A 358 8.98 -0.72 0.67
CA SER A 358 7.64 -0.76 0.08
C SER A 358 6.77 -1.84 0.74
N TRP A 359 7.33 -3.03 0.94
CA TRP A 359 6.70 -4.14 1.64
C TRP A 359 6.40 -3.84 3.09
N ARG A 360 7.30 -3.17 3.82
CA ARG A 360 7.04 -2.61 5.15
C ARG A 360 5.77 -1.75 5.17
N ARG A 361 5.68 -0.76 4.27
CA ARG A 361 4.50 0.12 4.15
C ARG A 361 3.23 -0.63 3.73
N ARG A 362 3.35 -1.58 2.80
CA ARG A 362 2.24 -2.42 2.31
C ARG A 362 1.67 -3.29 3.44
N THR A 363 2.53 -3.94 4.23
CA THR A 363 2.17 -4.80 5.37
C THR A 363 1.31 -4.07 6.40
N MET A 364 1.76 -2.90 6.87
CA MET A 364 0.98 -2.11 7.84
C MET A 364 -0.42 -1.73 7.30
N VAL A 365 -0.51 -1.42 6.00
CA VAL A 365 -1.78 -1.07 5.33
C VAL A 365 -2.68 -2.30 5.15
N SER A 366 -2.15 -3.47 4.79
CA SER A 366 -2.96 -4.70 4.67
C SER A 366 -3.45 -5.20 6.03
N GLN A 367 -2.62 -5.17 7.07
CA GLN A 367 -3.04 -5.47 8.44
C GLN A 367 -4.19 -4.57 8.90
N GLY A 368 -4.06 -3.25 8.70
CA GLY A 368 -5.11 -2.29 9.05
C GLY A 368 -6.45 -2.57 8.37
N LYS A 369 -6.41 -2.93 7.07
CA LYS A 369 -7.60 -3.29 6.28
C LYS A 369 -8.29 -4.54 6.81
N ILE A 370 -7.55 -5.64 6.99
CA ILE A 370 -8.13 -6.91 7.47
C ILE A 370 -8.66 -6.75 8.90
N LYS A 371 -7.91 -6.08 9.78
CA LYS A 371 -8.34 -5.77 11.15
C LYS A 371 -9.60 -4.89 11.19
N GLY A 372 -9.83 -4.05 10.17
CA GLY A 372 -11.08 -3.33 9.97
C GLY A 372 -12.27 -4.26 9.71
N VAL A 373 -12.11 -5.24 8.81
CA VAL A 373 -13.14 -6.24 8.50
C VAL A 373 -13.42 -7.15 9.70
N VAL A 374 -12.39 -7.69 10.36
CA VAL A 374 -12.54 -8.52 11.58
C VAL A 374 -13.29 -7.75 12.67
N ARG A 375 -12.99 -6.47 12.88
CA ARG A 375 -13.75 -5.61 13.82
C ARG A 375 -15.21 -5.44 13.41
N PHE A 376 -15.51 -5.29 12.12
CA PHE A 376 -16.88 -5.18 11.61
C PHE A 376 -17.68 -6.49 11.80
N LEU A 377 -17.04 -7.66 11.63
CA LEU A 377 -17.66 -8.96 11.92
C LEU A 377 -17.88 -9.14 13.43
N ALA A 378 -16.85 -8.93 14.24
CA ALA A 378 -16.91 -9.12 15.69
C ALA A 378 -17.81 -8.11 16.45
N ALA A 379 -18.02 -6.90 15.92
CA ALA A 379 -18.81 -5.88 16.61
C ALA A 379 -20.30 -6.23 16.70
N ARG A 380 -20.88 -6.85 15.67
CA ARG A 380 -22.31 -7.17 15.63
C ARG A 380 -22.64 -8.49 16.35
N ARG A 381 -21.67 -9.41 16.47
CA ARG A 381 -21.73 -10.61 17.33
C ARG A 381 -22.14 -10.25 18.78
N ARG A 382 -21.60 -9.14 19.30
CA ARG A 382 -21.92 -8.65 20.66
C ARG A 382 -23.32 -8.08 20.84
N SER A 383 -24.08 -7.89 19.75
CA SER A 383 -25.40 -7.26 19.76
C SER A 383 -26.55 -8.21 19.44
N GLY A 384 -26.26 -9.48 19.11
CA GLY A 384 -27.26 -10.46 18.65
C GLY A 384 -27.23 -11.76 19.45
N ALA A 385 -27.79 -11.76 20.66
CA ALA A 385 -27.78 -12.91 21.57
C ALA A 385 -28.90 -13.96 21.28
N GLY A 386 -29.15 -14.33 20.01
CA GLY A 386 -30.41 -15.00 19.65
C GLY A 386 -30.47 -15.95 18.45
N ALA A 387 -29.40 -16.25 17.73
CA ALA A 387 -29.47 -17.10 16.52
C ALA A 387 -28.29 -18.10 16.42
N GLN A 388 -28.43 -19.25 17.10
CA GLN A 388 -27.38 -20.28 17.22
C GLN A 388 -26.91 -20.93 15.90
N HIS A 389 -27.62 -20.72 14.78
CA HIS A 389 -27.23 -21.19 13.45
C HIS A 389 -26.80 -20.07 12.49
N GLU A 390 -26.98 -18.78 12.83
CA GLU A 390 -26.51 -17.66 11.99
C GLU A 390 -25.04 -17.29 12.27
N GLU A 391 -24.38 -17.93 13.25
CA GLU A 391 -23.00 -17.60 13.64
C GLU A 391 -21.92 -18.40 12.90
N ASP A 392 -22.16 -19.67 12.52
CA ASP A 392 -21.11 -20.60 12.03
C ASP A 392 -20.32 -20.09 10.81
N ASP A 393 -20.98 -19.77 9.68
CA ASP A 393 -20.30 -19.30 8.47
C ASP A 393 -19.51 -17.99 8.70
N ILE A 394 -20.04 -17.10 9.55
CA ILE A 394 -19.43 -15.81 9.85
C ILE A 394 -18.26 -15.97 10.83
N GLU A 395 -18.34 -16.92 11.77
CA GLU A 395 -17.24 -17.30 12.65
C GLU A 395 -16.09 -17.94 11.87
N LEU A 396 -16.39 -18.88 10.95
CA LEU A 396 -15.40 -19.46 10.04
C LEU A 396 -14.69 -18.39 9.20
N LEU A 397 -15.46 -17.49 8.55
CA LEU A 397 -14.90 -16.37 7.78
C LEU A 397 -14.08 -15.40 8.66
N THR A 398 -14.47 -15.21 9.93
CA THR A 398 -13.70 -14.38 10.86
C THR A 398 -12.37 -15.05 11.22
N SER A 399 -12.38 -16.35 11.49
CA SER A 399 -11.19 -17.17 11.74
C SER A 399 -10.23 -17.14 10.55
N ASP A 400 -10.72 -17.31 9.32
CA ASP A 400 -9.93 -17.21 8.09
C ASP A 400 -9.22 -15.84 7.98
N LEU A 401 -9.96 -14.75 8.23
CA LEU A 401 -9.40 -13.40 8.19
C LEU A 401 -8.37 -13.14 9.30
N GLU A 402 -8.55 -13.72 10.50
CA GLU A 402 -7.57 -13.66 11.60
C GLU A 402 -6.31 -14.48 11.29
N TYR A 403 -6.45 -15.65 10.66
CA TYR A 403 -5.33 -16.46 10.17
C TYR A 403 -4.53 -15.73 9.08
N ILE A 404 -5.22 -15.13 8.10
CA ILE A 404 -4.59 -14.31 7.05
C ILE A 404 -3.87 -13.10 7.68
N HIS A 405 -4.50 -12.39 8.64
CA HIS A 405 -3.85 -11.28 9.35
C HIS A 405 -2.55 -11.72 10.03
N THR A 406 -2.57 -12.88 10.71
CA THR A 406 -1.41 -13.45 11.41
C THR A 406 -0.30 -13.87 10.44
N ASN A 407 -0.66 -14.36 9.26
CA ASN A 407 0.32 -14.66 8.20
C ASN A 407 0.96 -13.40 7.62
N ILE A 408 0.18 -12.34 7.34
CA ILE A 408 0.72 -11.05 6.88
C ILE A 408 1.66 -10.44 7.94
N ASP A 409 1.29 -10.51 9.22
CA ASP A 409 2.12 -10.06 10.34
C ASP A 409 3.45 -10.84 10.43
N THR A 410 3.38 -12.17 10.34
CA THR A 410 4.56 -13.04 10.42
C THR A 410 5.52 -12.82 9.25
N VAL A 411 5.02 -12.81 8.01
CA VAL A 411 5.86 -12.58 6.82
C VAL A 411 6.36 -11.13 6.77
N GLY A 412 5.53 -10.17 7.20
CA GLY A 412 5.89 -8.77 7.34
C GLY A 412 7.07 -8.53 8.28
N ARG A 413 7.05 -9.12 9.48
CA ARG A 413 8.18 -9.05 10.43
C ARG A 413 9.45 -9.67 9.88
N ARG A 414 9.36 -10.78 9.13
CA ARG A 414 10.53 -11.37 8.45
C ARG A 414 11.12 -10.42 7.40
N LEU A 415 10.28 -9.82 6.56
CA LEU A 415 10.71 -8.80 5.59
C LEU A 415 11.33 -7.55 6.27
N GLU A 416 10.80 -7.10 7.40
CA GLU A 416 11.41 -6.02 8.19
C GLU A 416 12.77 -6.43 8.78
N SER A 417 12.92 -7.66 9.25
CA SER A 417 14.18 -8.18 9.83
C SER A 417 15.34 -8.26 8.81
N MET A 418 15.03 -8.26 7.51
CA MET A 418 16.04 -8.22 6.43
C MET A 418 16.59 -6.81 6.18
N LEU A 419 15.87 -5.74 6.57
CA LEU A 419 16.33 -4.37 6.32
C LEU A 419 17.70 -4.06 6.96
N PRO A 420 17.97 -4.37 8.25
CA PRO A 420 19.29 -4.19 8.83
C PRO A 420 20.38 -5.05 8.16
N VAL A 421 20.05 -6.28 7.75
CA VAL A 421 20.98 -7.19 7.09
C VAL A 421 21.44 -6.59 5.75
N VAL A 422 20.49 -6.17 4.90
CA VAL A 422 20.77 -5.51 3.62
C VAL A 422 21.56 -4.21 3.82
N MET A 423 21.21 -3.40 4.81
CA MET A 423 21.95 -2.16 5.12
C MET A 423 23.40 -2.44 5.57
N SER A 424 23.64 -3.47 6.38
CA SER A 424 25.00 -3.85 6.79
C SER A 424 25.84 -4.35 5.60
N PHE A 425 25.21 -5.06 4.67
CA PHE A 425 25.86 -5.51 3.45
C PHE A 425 26.26 -4.33 2.53
N VAL A 426 25.40 -3.31 2.40
CA VAL A 426 25.74 -2.08 1.65
C VAL A 426 26.98 -1.41 2.25
N GLN A 427 27.02 -1.24 3.58
CA GLN A 427 28.19 -0.65 4.26
C GLN A 427 29.48 -1.45 4.03
N ILE A 428 29.42 -2.78 4.05
CA ILE A 428 30.57 -3.65 3.76
C ILE A 428 31.01 -3.53 2.28
N THR A 429 30.06 -3.41 1.36
CA THR A 429 30.32 -3.31 -0.08
C THR A 429 30.94 -1.96 -0.44
N ASP A 430 30.40 -0.87 0.08
CA ASP A 430 30.96 0.48 -0.09
C ASP A 430 32.35 0.60 0.54
N ALA A 431 32.58 -0.03 1.70
CA ALA A 431 33.92 -0.11 2.29
C ALA A 431 34.91 -0.86 1.37
N ARG A 432 34.53 -2.03 0.84
CA ARG A 432 35.36 -2.79 -0.12
C ARG A 432 35.64 -2.00 -1.39
N ARG A 433 34.64 -1.32 -1.93
CA ARG A 433 34.78 -0.44 -3.11
C ARG A 433 35.73 0.73 -2.81
N SER A 434 35.56 1.39 -1.67
CA SER A 434 36.43 2.48 -1.22
C SER A 434 37.88 2.00 -1.02
N PHE A 435 38.11 0.79 -0.51
CA PHE A 435 39.45 0.20 -0.46
C PHE A 435 40.05 -0.06 -1.84
N ALA A 436 39.25 -0.53 -2.82
CA ALA A 436 39.73 -0.74 -4.20
C ALA A 436 40.03 0.59 -4.93
N GLU A 437 39.18 1.60 -4.77
CA GLU A 437 39.39 2.95 -5.29
C GLU A 437 40.63 3.59 -4.63
N THR A 438 40.78 3.46 -3.31
CA THR A 438 41.99 3.87 -2.58
C THR A 438 43.22 3.13 -3.09
N ALA A 439 43.16 1.83 -3.35
CA ALA A 439 44.27 1.08 -3.92
C ALA A 439 44.68 1.62 -5.30
N ASN A 440 43.72 1.93 -6.17
CA ASN A 440 44.00 2.54 -7.48
C ASN A 440 44.60 3.96 -7.35
N ILE A 441 44.09 4.78 -6.43
CA ILE A 441 44.69 6.09 -6.10
C ILE A 441 46.12 5.92 -5.55
N THR A 442 46.38 4.91 -4.71
CA THR A 442 47.73 4.65 -4.19
C THR A 442 48.72 4.20 -5.26
N ARG A 443 48.25 3.54 -6.33
CA ARG A 443 49.05 3.18 -7.52
C ARG A 443 49.36 4.42 -8.36
N LEU A 444 48.34 5.23 -8.68
CA LEU A 444 48.51 6.46 -9.46
C LEU A 444 49.43 7.46 -8.76
N THR A 445 49.26 7.66 -7.46
CA THR A 445 50.13 8.56 -6.67
C THR A 445 51.57 8.08 -6.59
N VAL A 446 51.82 6.75 -6.54
CA VAL A 446 53.19 6.21 -6.61
C VAL A 446 53.82 6.48 -7.97
N LEU A 447 53.08 6.28 -9.06
CA LEU A 447 53.57 6.60 -10.41
C LEU A 447 53.89 8.11 -10.52
N ALA A 448 52.99 8.99 -10.06
CA ALA A 448 53.22 10.43 -10.10
C ALA A 448 54.45 10.87 -9.27
N LEU A 449 54.65 10.32 -8.07
CA LEU A 449 55.82 10.59 -7.22
C LEU A 449 57.15 10.15 -7.85
N ILE A 450 57.12 9.16 -8.76
CA ILE A 450 58.29 8.70 -9.51
C ILE A 450 58.49 9.58 -10.76
N PHE A 451 57.44 9.77 -11.57
CA PHE A 451 57.58 10.45 -12.86
C PHE A 451 57.77 11.97 -12.76
N VAL A 452 57.12 12.66 -11.82
CA VAL A 452 57.20 14.14 -11.75
C VAL A 452 58.63 14.66 -11.48
N PRO A 453 59.42 14.09 -10.54
CA PRO A 453 60.82 14.46 -10.39
C PRO A 453 61.68 14.10 -11.62
N LEU A 454 61.44 12.94 -12.22
CA LEU A 454 62.16 12.48 -13.41
C LEU A 454 61.94 13.40 -14.62
N THR A 455 60.70 13.84 -14.85
CA THR A 455 60.35 14.77 -15.94
C THR A 455 60.84 16.18 -15.66
N PHE A 456 60.81 16.65 -14.39
CA PHE A 456 61.40 17.94 -14.02
C PHE A 456 62.91 17.98 -14.31
N VAL A 457 63.67 16.96 -13.89
CA VAL A 457 65.11 16.87 -14.17
C VAL A 457 65.36 16.76 -15.68
N SER A 458 64.56 15.96 -16.40
CA SER A 458 64.67 15.88 -17.87
C SER A 458 64.41 17.22 -18.55
N SER A 459 63.42 18.00 -18.07
CA SER A 459 63.13 19.34 -18.60
C SER A 459 64.25 20.33 -18.28
N LEU A 460 64.83 20.27 -17.09
CA LEU A 460 65.94 21.13 -16.67
C LEU A 460 67.17 20.92 -17.56
N PHE A 461 67.55 19.68 -17.81
CA PHE A 461 68.64 19.36 -18.74
C PHE A 461 68.30 19.70 -20.20
N SER A 462 67.03 19.58 -20.62
CA SER A 462 66.58 19.94 -21.96
C SER A 462 66.59 21.45 -22.26
N MET A 463 66.67 22.31 -21.23
CA MET A 463 66.76 23.77 -21.42
C MET A 463 68.20 24.27 -21.66
N ASN A 464 69.21 23.40 -21.55
CA ASN A 464 70.60 23.76 -21.83
C ASN A 464 70.93 23.53 -23.32
N SER A 465 71.45 24.56 -24.00
CA SER A 465 71.75 24.54 -25.44
C SER A 465 73.10 23.89 -25.79
N SER A 466 73.95 23.55 -24.82
CA SER A 466 75.26 22.92 -25.03
C SER A 466 75.19 21.39 -25.20
N LEU A 467 74.35 20.90 -26.11
CA LEU A 467 74.04 19.46 -26.31
C LEU A 467 75.14 18.63 -27.01
N VAL A 468 76.35 19.16 -27.16
CA VAL A 468 77.42 18.55 -27.99
C VAL A 468 78.18 17.43 -27.26
N GLU A 469 78.20 17.42 -25.93
CA GLU A 469 78.94 16.43 -25.10
C GLU A 469 78.03 15.29 -24.59
N LEU A 470 77.07 14.85 -25.41
CA LEU A 470 75.94 14.02 -24.98
C LEU A 470 76.31 12.63 -24.43
N ARG A 471 77.55 12.14 -24.59
CA ARG A 471 77.95 10.78 -24.21
C ARG A 471 78.44 10.66 -22.76
N GLU A 472 79.08 11.69 -22.21
CA GLU A 472 79.63 11.65 -20.83
C GLU A 472 78.65 12.21 -19.79
N THR A 473 77.80 13.15 -20.19
CA THR A 473 76.83 13.84 -19.30
C THR A 473 75.64 12.95 -18.90
N LEU A 474 75.38 11.83 -19.58
CA LEU A 474 74.28 10.91 -19.27
C LEU A 474 74.31 10.39 -17.82
N TRP A 475 75.49 10.20 -17.24
CA TRP A 475 75.62 9.77 -15.84
C TRP A 475 75.12 10.84 -14.86
N MET A 476 75.27 12.13 -15.20
CA MET A 476 74.83 13.25 -14.34
C MET A 476 73.31 13.31 -14.21
N TYR A 477 72.56 12.92 -15.26
CA TYR A 477 71.11 12.77 -15.18
C TYR A 477 70.74 11.75 -14.08
N PHE A 478 71.28 10.53 -14.13
CA PHE A 478 70.99 9.50 -13.13
C PHE A 478 71.45 9.90 -11.72
N ALA A 479 72.63 10.52 -11.60
CA ALA A 479 73.19 10.98 -10.35
C ALA A 479 72.34 12.05 -9.64
N LEU A 480 71.60 12.89 -10.39
CA LEU A 480 70.68 13.88 -9.82
C LEU A 480 69.25 13.31 -9.65
N ALA A 481 68.77 12.59 -10.65
CA ALA A 481 67.39 12.13 -10.73
C ALA A 481 67.05 11.05 -9.68
N ALA A 482 67.95 10.08 -9.44
CA ALA A 482 67.73 9.01 -8.48
C ALA A 482 67.60 9.51 -7.02
N PRO A 483 68.53 10.31 -6.46
CA PRO A 483 68.39 10.81 -5.09
C PRO A 483 67.24 11.81 -4.94
N LEU A 484 66.94 12.64 -5.95
CA LEU A 484 65.79 13.55 -5.91
C LEU A 484 64.48 12.76 -5.82
N THR A 485 64.29 11.77 -6.70
CA THR A 485 63.08 10.92 -6.71
C THR A 485 62.96 10.11 -5.41
N GLY A 486 64.07 9.54 -4.93
CA GLY A 486 64.12 8.84 -3.64
C GLY A 486 63.76 9.73 -2.46
N GLY A 487 64.27 10.97 -2.44
CA GLY A 487 63.93 11.98 -1.43
C GLY A 487 62.45 12.37 -1.44
N VAL A 488 61.88 12.64 -2.63
CA VAL A 488 60.46 12.96 -2.80
C VAL A 488 59.57 11.81 -2.32
N VAL A 489 59.90 10.57 -2.67
CA VAL A 489 59.16 9.38 -2.21
C VAL A 489 59.30 9.18 -0.69
N LEU A 490 60.48 9.39 -0.12
CA LEU A 490 60.73 9.25 1.32
C LEU A 490 59.99 10.32 2.14
N VAL A 491 59.89 11.56 1.64
CA VAL A 491 59.10 12.64 2.26
C VAL A 491 57.60 12.37 2.13
N ALA A 492 57.13 11.90 0.98
CA ALA A 492 55.71 11.64 0.73
C ALA A 492 55.18 10.37 1.42
N ARG A 493 56.02 9.34 1.60
CA ARG A 493 55.70 8.10 2.33
C ARG A 493 56.82 7.73 3.31
N PRO A 494 56.95 8.45 4.44
CA PRO A 494 57.99 8.18 5.42
C PRO A 494 57.81 6.78 6.02
N PRO A 495 58.81 5.88 5.90
CA PRO A 495 58.71 4.53 6.41
C PRO A 495 58.56 4.52 7.95
N GLY A 496 58.04 3.43 8.50
CA GLY A 496 57.62 3.36 9.91
C GLY A 496 58.72 3.61 10.95
N TRP A 497 60.00 3.57 10.57
CA TRP A 497 61.11 3.99 11.42
C TRP A 497 61.30 5.52 11.44
N VAL A 498 61.24 6.20 10.28
CA VAL A 498 61.22 7.68 10.19
C VAL A 498 60.04 8.25 10.98
N ARG A 499 58.85 7.67 10.78
CA ARG A 499 57.62 8.11 11.48
C ARG A 499 57.69 7.93 13.00
N ARG A 500 58.45 6.95 13.50
CA ARG A 500 58.72 6.77 14.93
C ARG A 500 59.77 7.75 15.44
N GLY A 501 60.90 7.88 14.75
CA GLY A 501 61.98 8.82 15.11
C GLY A 501 61.50 10.27 15.19
N VAL A 502 60.72 10.76 14.21
CA VAL A 502 60.14 12.11 14.25
C VAL A 502 59.19 12.30 15.43
N ARG A 503 58.43 11.27 15.82
CA ARG A 503 57.51 11.33 16.97
C ARG A 503 58.25 11.26 18.32
N GLU A 504 59.39 10.59 18.38
CA GLU A 504 60.28 10.58 19.56
C GLU A 504 61.05 11.89 19.71
N VAL A 505 61.59 12.44 18.63
CA VAL A 505 62.22 13.78 18.61
C VAL A 505 61.18 14.87 18.95
N GLY A 506 59.94 14.76 18.48
CA GLY A 506 58.84 15.66 18.88
C GLY A 506 58.47 15.56 20.37
N ARG A 507 58.67 14.40 21.01
CA ARG A 507 58.55 14.25 22.48
C ARG A 507 59.75 14.86 23.21
N TRP A 508 60.95 14.73 22.66
CA TRP A 508 62.16 15.37 23.20
C TRP A 508 62.09 16.91 23.12
N GLY A 509 61.64 17.47 21.99
CA GLY A 509 61.49 18.93 21.83
C GLY A 509 60.55 19.58 22.85
N LYS A 510 59.47 18.89 23.23
CA LYS A 510 58.58 19.34 24.34
C LYS A 510 59.19 19.12 25.74
N GLY A 511 60.20 18.26 25.88
CA GLY A 511 60.96 18.11 27.12
C GLY A 511 62.04 19.18 27.31
N VAL A 512 62.64 19.68 26.23
CA VAL A 512 63.77 20.63 26.27
C VAL A 512 63.31 22.10 26.40
N LEU A 513 62.09 22.45 25.98
CA LEU A 513 61.50 23.78 26.18
C LEU A 513 60.70 23.92 27.50
N GLY A 514 60.89 22.97 28.44
CA GLY A 514 60.09 22.81 29.66
C GLY A 514 60.82 22.99 30.99
N GLN A 515 61.97 23.68 31.04
CA GLN A 515 62.68 23.97 32.29
C GLN A 515 63.29 25.38 32.32
N GLY A 516 62.65 26.28 33.07
CA GLY A 516 63.16 27.63 33.36
C GLY A 516 62.04 28.64 33.61
N GLY A 517 61.69 28.91 34.88
CA GLY A 517 60.70 29.94 35.21
C GLY A 517 59.77 29.65 36.39
N ARG A 518 60.32 29.31 37.56
CA ARG A 518 59.54 29.21 38.81
C ARG A 518 59.24 30.61 39.34
N TRP A 519 58.05 31.15 39.07
CA TRP A 519 57.50 32.29 39.83
C TRP A 519 56.46 31.83 40.86
N ARG A 520 56.42 32.49 42.01
CA ARG A 520 55.66 32.11 43.21
C ARG A 520 54.76 33.27 43.63
N GLY A 521 53.50 32.98 43.92
CA GLY A 521 52.47 33.95 44.33
C GLY A 521 51.33 34.01 43.30
N GLY A 522 50.05 33.97 43.68
CA GLY A 522 49.47 33.76 45.00
C GLY A 522 47.95 33.48 44.88
N GLU A 523 47.37 32.93 45.95
CA GLU A 523 45.93 32.88 46.33
C GLU A 523 44.82 32.76 45.26
N GLY A 524 43.97 31.74 45.39
CA GLY A 524 42.69 31.63 44.67
C GLY A 524 41.92 30.35 45.00
N LYS A 525 40.90 30.44 45.85
CA LYS A 525 40.09 29.30 46.35
C LYS A 525 39.29 28.60 45.22
N GLY A 526 39.17 27.26 45.28
CA GLY A 526 38.41 26.45 44.31
C GLY A 526 38.06 25.05 44.84
N VAL A 527 37.01 25.00 45.65
CA VAL A 527 36.50 23.89 46.48
C VAL A 527 35.81 22.75 45.69
N LEU A 528 35.85 21.51 46.24
CA LEU A 528 35.08 20.27 45.87
C LEU A 528 35.42 19.60 44.50
N GLU A 529 35.32 18.26 44.30
CA GLU A 529 34.77 17.16 45.11
C GLU A 529 35.52 15.82 44.88
N LYS A 530 35.35 14.81 45.75
CA LYS A 530 35.95 13.46 45.64
C LYS A 530 34.93 12.39 45.22
N GLY A 531 35.37 11.45 44.38
CA GLY A 531 34.83 10.09 44.22
C GLY A 531 35.77 9.33 43.28
N GLY A 532 36.49 8.27 43.67
CA GLY A 532 35.94 7.01 44.17
C GLY A 532 35.69 6.11 42.95
N GLY A 533 36.45 5.06 42.64
CA GLY A 533 37.32 4.24 43.49
C GLY A 533 36.78 2.81 43.46
N GLY A 534 37.16 2.02 42.44
CA GLY A 534 36.64 0.67 42.22
C GLY A 534 37.58 -0.19 41.38
N LYS A 535 38.43 -0.97 42.07
CA LYS A 535 39.13 -2.13 41.51
C LYS A 535 38.32 -3.37 41.91
N GLU A 536 38.16 -4.33 41.02
CA GLU A 536 37.96 -5.72 41.43
C GLU A 536 38.62 -6.69 40.43
N GLU A 537 38.83 -7.93 40.88
CA GLU A 537 39.89 -8.81 40.41
C GLU A 537 39.47 -9.93 39.44
N ARG A 538 40.49 -10.67 38.99
CA ARG A 538 40.40 -11.88 38.17
C ARG A 538 39.64 -13.01 38.89
N GLY A 539 38.78 -13.72 38.16
CA GLY A 539 38.30 -15.06 38.51
C GLY A 539 38.56 -16.07 37.38
N LYS A 540 39.43 -17.07 37.61
CA LYS A 540 39.58 -18.27 36.76
C LYS A 540 38.70 -19.40 37.31
N LYS A 541 37.99 -20.13 36.44
CA LYS A 541 37.68 -21.58 36.50
C LYS A 541 37.14 -21.98 35.10
N VAL A 542 37.76 -22.87 34.33
CA VAL A 542 37.90 -24.35 34.46
C VAL A 542 36.63 -25.12 34.08
N VAL A 543 36.70 -25.70 32.87
CA VAL A 543 36.23 -27.03 32.39
C VAL A 543 35.00 -27.67 33.05
N GLY A 544 34.04 -28.07 32.20
CA GLY A 544 33.05 -29.13 32.48
C GLY A 544 32.54 -29.77 31.17
N LEU A 545 32.81 -31.06 30.97
CA LEU A 545 32.20 -31.88 29.90
C LEU A 545 30.75 -32.23 30.23
N GLY A 546 29.93 -32.52 29.21
CA GLY A 546 28.59 -33.10 29.39
C GLY A 546 27.88 -33.45 28.08
N MET A 547 28.18 -34.62 27.50
CA MET A 547 27.30 -35.26 26.52
C MET A 547 26.18 -36.00 27.25
N GLY A 548 24.95 -36.04 26.71
CA GLY A 548 23.91 -36.89 27.30
C GLY A 548 22.49 -36.76 26.74
N ARG A 549 22.25 -37.39 25.58
CA ARG A 549 20.94 -37.74 24.96
C ARG A 549 20.08 -36.60 24.41
#